data_AF-A0A822ELE5-F1
#
_entry.id   AF-A0A822ELE5-F1
#
_cell.length_a   1.000
_cell.length_b   1.000
_cell.length_c   1.000
_cell.angle_alpha   90.00
_cell.angle_beta   90.00
_cell.angle_gamma   90.00
#
_symmetry.space_group_name_H-M   'P 1'
#
loop_
_entity.id
_entity.type
_entity.pdbx_description
1 polymer ?
#
loop_
_entity_poly.entity_id
_entity_poly.type
_entity_poly.pdbx_seq_one_letter_code
_entity_poly.pdbx_strand_id
1 'polypeptide(L)'
;HRDHEPQNIVNDSGIRLTIIDVDKEYNVIEFLAQMDSLRLLIDQIRELTKEIKEIHKRKLEPLADPRLGEKLDHEIAVIKRLASDIAPKLK
;
A
#
# COMPACT_ATOMS: atom_id res chain seq x y z
N HIS A 1 -10.51 -16.96 -21.85
CA HIS A 1 -11.57 -16.58 -20.90
C HIS A 1 -12.76 -17.49 -21.12
N ARG A 2 -13.11 -18.34 -20.15
CA ARG A 2 -14.42 -18.98 -20.09
C ARG A 2 -15.21 -18.23 -19.03
N ASP A 3 -16.28 -17.57 -19.44
CA ASP A 3 -17.26 -17.01 -18.52
C ASP A 3 -17.98 -18.18 -17.85
N HIS A 4 -17.87 -18.26 -16.53
CA HIS A 4 -18.54 -19.26 -15.72
C HIS A 4 -19.81 -18.63 -15.17
N GLU A 5 -20.95 -18.93 -15.79
CA GLU A 5 -22.26 -18.51 -15.29
C GLU A 5 -22.60 -19.20 -13.95
N PRO A 6 -23.29 -18.51 -13.03
CA PRO A 6 -23.69 -19.08 -11.74
C PRO A 6 -24.57 -20.33 -11.96
N GLN A 7 -24.14 -21.46 -11.40
CA GLN A 7 -24.90 -22.71 -11.49
C GLN A 7 -26.00 -22.73 -10.44
N ASN A 8 -27.25 -22.90 -10.90
CA ASN A 8 -28.40 -23.10 -10.04
C ASN A 8 -28.59 -24.60 -9.83
N ILE A 9 -28.48 -25.04 -8.58
CA ILE A 9 -28.74 -26.43 -8.18
C ILE A 9 -29.99 -26.43 -7.32
N VAL A 10 -30.94 -27.32 -7.61
CA VAL A 10 -32.13 -27.52 -6.77
C VAL A 10 -31.90 -28.78 -5.95
N ASN A 11 -32.00 -28.69 -4.63
CA ASN A 11 -31.90 -29.87 -3.77
C ASN A 11 -33.23 -30.66 -3.75
N ASP A 12 -33.20 -31.87 -3.19
CA ASP A 12 -34.38 -32.76 -3.12
C ASP A 12 -35.57 -32.16 -2.34
N SER A 13 -35.32 -31.10 -1.57
CA SER A 13 -36.33 -30.32 -0.84
C SER A 13 -36.93 -29.18 -1.66
N GLY A 14 -36.57 -29.04 -2.94
CA GLY A 14 -37.05 -27.98 -3.84
C GLY A 14 -36.43 -26.60 -3.59
N ILE A 15 -35.38 -26.52 -2.76
CA ILE A 15 -34.68 -25.26 -2.47
C ILE A 15 -33.67 -25.00 -3.59
N ARG A 16 -33.79 -23.85 -4.23
CA ARG A 16 -32.83 -23.37 -5.24
C ARG A 16 -31.60 -22.79 -4.52
N LEU A 17 -30.48 -23.48 -4.64
CA LEU A 17 -29.17 -23.03 -4.20
C LEU A 17 -28.44 -22.45 -5.42
N THR A 18 -28.10 -21.18 -5.36
CA THR A 18 -27.25 -20.52 -6.37
C THR A 18 -25.82 -20.57 -5.87
N ILE A 19 -24.95 -21.30 -6.59
CA ILE A 19 -23.51 -21.26 -6.31
C ILE A 19 -22.97 -19.99 -6.95
N ILE A 20 -22.70 -18.99 -6.11
CA ILE A 20 -22.01 -17.75 -6.51
C ILE A 20 -20.51 -17.99 -6.34
N ASP A 21 -19.72 -17.61 -7.33
CA ASP A 21 -18.26 -17.72 -7.36
C ASP A 21 -17.64 -16.68 -6.41
N VAL A 22 -17.72 -16.94 -5.09
CA VAL A 22 -17.26 -16.05 -4.00
C VAL A 22 -15.77 -15.72 -4.12
N ASP A 23 -14.98 -16.64 -4.70
CA ASP A 23 -13.53 -16.51 -4.84
C ASP A 23 -13.14 -15.30 -5.70
N LYS A 24 -13.94 -14.93 -6.70
CA LYS A 24 -13.66 -13.76 -7.55
C LYS A 24 -13.89 -12.43 -6.83
N GLU A 25 -14.96 -12.33 -6.04
CA GLU A 25 -15.25 -11.11 -5.27
C GLU A 25 -14.23 -10.93 -4.14
N TYR A 26 -13.83 -12.02 -3.48
CA TYR A 26 -12.81 -12.01 -2.44
C TYR A 26 -11.45 -11.53 -2.98
N ASN A 27 -11.04 -12.00 -4.17
CA ASN A 27 -9.82 -11.56 -4.84
C ASN A 27 -9.82 -10.06 -5.21
N VAL A 28 -10.97 -9.49 -5.58
CA VAL A 28 -11.08 -8.05 -5.88
C VAL A 28 -10.95 -7.21 -4.62
N ILE A 29 -11.56 -7.63 -3.50
CA ILE A 29 -11.45 -6.92 -2.22
C ILE A 29 -9.99 -6.91 -1.74
N GLU A 30 -9.29 -8.05 -1.80
CA GLU A 30 -7.88 -8.12 -1.42
C GLU A 30 -7.00 -7.25 -2.33
N PHE A 31 -7.26 -7.23 -3.62
CA PHE A 31 -6.55 -6.37 -4.57
C PHE A 31 -6.73 -4.88 -4.26
N LEU A 32 -7.96 -4.44 -3.99
CA LEU A 32 -8.25 -3.06 -3.62
C LEU A 32 -7.57 -2.67 -2.30
N ALA A 33 -7.58 -3.55 -1.31
CA ALA A 33 -6.88 -3.32 -0.04
C ALA A 33 -5.35 -3.19 -0.23
N GLN A 34 -4.77 -3.98 -1.13
CA GLN A 34 -3.35 -3.86 -1.49
C GLN A 34 -3.05 -2.52 -2.19
N MET A 35 -3.93 -2.05 -3.08
CA MET A 35 -3.80 -0.74 -3.73
C MET A 35 -3.88 0.42 -2.73
N ASP A 36 -4.81 0.37 -1.77
CA ASP A 36 -4.92 1.40 -0.73
C ASP A 36 -3.69 1.42 0.17
N SER A 37 -3.17 0.25 0.54
CA SER A 37 -1.92 0.15 1.28
C SER A 37 -0.74 0.74 0.50
N LEU A 38 -0.63 0.48 -0.80
CA LEU A 38 0.40 1.06 -1.66
C LEU A 38 0.31 2.58 -1.72
N ARG A 39 -0.92 3.12 -1.87
CA ARG A 39 -1.16 4.56 -1.89
C ARG A 39 -0.68 5.22 -0.59
N LEU A 40 -1.01 4.64 0.56
CA LEU A 40 -0.59 5.17 1.86
C LEU A 40 0.93 5.21 1.99
N LEU A 41 1.63 4.16 1.56
CA LEU A 41 3.10 4.09 1.62
C LEU A 41 3.75 5.13 0.69
N ILE A 42 3.18 5.37 -0.49
CA ILE A 42 3.65 6.42 -1.41
C ILE A 42 3.47 7.82 -0.80
N ASP A 43 2.30 8.09 -0.20
CA ASP A 43 2.03 9.36 0.47
C ASP A 43 3.01 9.60 1.65
N GLN A 44 3.33 8.56 2.42
CA GLN A 44 4.34 8.63 3.48
C GLN A 44 5.73 9.00 2.95
N ILE A 45 6.19 8.34 1.88
CA ILE A 45 7.48 8.66 1.25
C ILE A 45 7.50 10.12 0.78
N ARG A 46 6.38 10.61 0.23
CA ARG A 46 6.27 12.00 -0.24
C ARG A 46 6.41 12.99 0.91
N GLU A 47 5.77 12.77 2.04
CA GLU A 47 5.91 13.65 3.22
C GLU A 47 7.32 13.60 3.80
N LEU A 48 7.90 12.42 3.96
CA LEU A 48 9.30 12.26 4.42
C LEU A 48 10.28 12.99 3.50
N THR A 49 10.03 12.96 2.18
CA THR A 49 10.87 13.68 1.20
C THR A 49 10.78 15.19 1.38
N LYS A 50 9.60 15.74 1.72
CA LYS A 50 9.47 17.16 2.05
C LYS A 50 10.23 17.51 3.32
N GLU A 51 10.11 16.68 4.35
CA GLU A 51 10.80 16.88 5.62
C GLU A 51 12.32 16.85 5.45
N ILE A 52 12.85 15.90 4.67
CA ILE A 52 14.27 15.87 4.29
C ILE A 52 14.71 17.17 3.63
N LYS A 53 13.93 17.72 2.69
CA LYS A 53 14.27 18.99 2.03
C LYS A 53 14.34 20.14 3.03
N GLU A 54 13.39 20.20 3.96
CA GLU A 54 13.38 21.22 5.02
C GLU A 54 14.55 21.05 5.99
N ILE A 55 14.87 19.82 6.39
CA ILE A 55 16.05 19.53 7.22
C ILE A 55 17.32 19.96 6.49
N HIS A 56 17.45 19.65 5.20
CA HIS A 56 18.61 20.01 4.38
C HIS A 56 18.77 21.54 4.30
N LYS A 57 17.67 22.27 4.12
CA LYS A 57 17.66 23.73 4.13
C LYS A 57 18.13 24.28 5.48
N ARG A 58 17.58 23.78 6.58
CA ARG A 58 17.93 24.22 7.95
C ARG A 58 19.36 23.92 8.34
N LYS A 59 19.93 22.79 7.88
CA LYS A 59 21.34 22.44 8.12
C LYS A 59 22.34 23.45 7.53
N LEU A 60 21.93 24.24 6.55
CA LEU A 60 22.78 25.26 5.93
C LEU A 60 22.75 26.60 6.69
N GLU A 61 21.91 26.74 7.72
CA GLU A 61 21.79 27.98 8.49
C GLU A 61 22.96 28.14 9.48
N PRO A 62 23.42 29.38 9.77
CA PRO A 62 24.60 29.63 10.61
C PRO A 62 24.49 29.13 12.06
N LEU A 63 23.29 28.83 12.53
CA LEU A 63 22.97 28.32 13.86
C LEU A 63 22.18 27.00 13.78
N ALA A 64 22.46 26.20 12.74
CA ALA A 64 21.79 24.92 12.53
C ALA A 64 21.93 24.01 13.75
N ASP A 65 20.82 23.40 14.16
CA ASP A 65 20.81 22.41 15.24
C ASP A 65 21.66 21.19 14.82
N PRO A 66 22.67 20.80 15.61
CA PRO A 66 23.53 19.65 15.31
C PRO A 66 22.75 18.33 15.18
N ARG A 67 21.58 18.21 15.82
CA ARG A 67 20.72 17.00 15.76
C ARG A 67 20.03 16.83 14.42
N LEU A 68 20.03 17.85 13.55
CA LEU A 68 19.46 17.75 12.21
C LEU A 68 20.18 16.71 11.33
N GLY A 69 21.45 16.42 11.62
CA GLY A 69 22.17 15.31 10.96
C GLY A 69 21.56 13.95 11.28
N GLU A 70 21.38 13.65 12.56
CA GLU A 70 20.80 12.38 13.02
C GLU A 70 19.36 12.21 12.52
N LYS A 71 18.58 13.30 12.54
CA LYS A 71 17.22 13.29 12.01
C LYS A 71 17.20 13.01 10.50
N LEU A 72 18.10 13.65 9.74
CA LEU A 72 18.22 13.41 8.29
C LEU A 72 18.53 11.94 7.98
N ASP A 73 19.50 11.36 8.68
CA ASP A 73 19.88 9.96 8.49
C ASP A 73 18.74 9.01 8.84
N HIS A 74 17.96 9.33 9.90
CA HIS A 74 16.76 8.61 10.27
C HIS A 74 15.71 8.64 9.15
N GLU A 75 15.31 9.83 8.68
CA GLU A 75 14.27 9.93 7.64
C GLU A 75 14.68 9.23 6.33
N ILE A 76 15.96 9.31 5.95
CA ILE A 76 16.50 8.59 4.79
C ILE A 76 16.40 7.07 4.99
N ALA A 77 16.72 6.57 6.19
CA ALA A 77 16.60 5.14 6.49
C ALA A 77 15.15 4.66 6.41
N VAL A 78 14.20 5.46 6.90
CA VAL A 78 12.77 5.17 6.80
C VAL A 78 12.32 5.11 5.33
N ILE A 79 12.69 6.09 4.49
CA ILE A 79 12.36 6.07 3.06
C ILE A 79 12.91 4.82 2.36
N LYS A 80 14.17 4.44 2.64
CA LYS A 80 14.77 3.24 2.03
C LYS A 80 14.01 1.98 2.41
N ARG A 81 13.57 1.87 3.67
CA ARG A 81 12.76 0.74 4.14
C ARG A 81 11.41 0.70 3.42
N LEU A 82 10.68 1.81 3.41
CA LEU A 82 9.39 1.91 2.74
C LEU A 82 9.49 1.59 1.24
N ALA A 83 10.54 2.07 0.56
CA ALA A 83 10.78 1.78 -0.85
C ALA A 83 11.04 0.28 -1.10
N SER A 84 11.77 -0.38 -0.19
CA SER A 84 11.99 -1.83 -0.23
C SER A 84 10.69 -2.62 -0.03
N ASP A 85 9.76 -2.11 0.78
CA ASP A 85 8.47 -2.76 1.03
C ASP A 85 7.47 -2.57 -0.13
N ILE A 86 7.57 -1.46 -0.86
CA ILE A 86 6.73 -1.14 -2.03
C ILE A 86 7.20 -1.86 -3.29
N ALA A 87 8.51 -1.91 -3.56
CA ALA A 87 9.08 -2.45 -4.78
C ALA A 87 8.57 -3.85 -5.20
N PRO A 88 8.42 -4.84 -4.29
CA PRO A 88 7.89 -6.15 -4.65
C PRO A 88 6.38 -6.15 -4.90
N LYS A 89 5.63 -5.22 -4.33
CA LYS A 89 4.16 -5.11 -4.47
C LYS A 89 3.73 -4.49 -5.81
N LEU A 90 4.67 -3.93 -6.57
CA LEU A 90 4.45 -3.31 -7.88
C LEU A 90 4.86 -4.21 -9.06
N LYS A 91 5.42 -5.40 -8.79
CA LYS A 91 5.83 -6.39 -9.79
C LYS A 91 4.74 -7.40 -10.06
#